data_AF-A0A7I4YWS0-F1
#
_entry.id   AF-A0A7I4YWS0-F1
#
_cell.length_a   1.000
_cell.length_b   1.000
_cell.length_c   1.000
_cell.angle_alpha   90.00
_cell.angle_beta   90.00
_cell.angle_gamma   90.00
#
_symmetry.space_group_name_H-M   'P 1'
#
loop_
_entity.id
_entity.type
_entity.pdbx_description
1 polymer ?
#
loop_
_entity_poly.entity_id
_entity_poly.type
_entity_poly.pdbx_seq_one_letter_code
_entity_poly.pdbx_strand_id
1 'polypeptide(L)'
;MDVWRAWMDRPQRNEAGHVLLIQPEDIERVAADQLQQLDRYRQMIIEIRASIMDNQREDSVNFQLEMRAAIAQLQSSLDSALAAIEQHQRATPAAEHMEKNIAVEERNEEPIHQDQQSRHPSPAPEDVAMQEQEQEAIQESAEFLEEIRPEEAASGEEREEDREGAHARIRRQYAQMRRRIVQKIQELEQSRANLRQIIEDLRRQPTCPPRRYGYGALRSDTEQLMTCAFCRAVGRHYSDSCDEVVEVSVRRQMIDEREACEECLERCRRGKRCPKYYVRCYHCGKYDHHSALCGPDESEVTTARLARARHSIAEATERIGQLQEDLRLYQD
;
A
#
# COMPACT_ATOMS: atom_id res chain seq x y z
N MET A 1 48.82 2.77 47.43
CA MET A 1 47.78 2.07 46.64
C MET A 1 46.50 2.90 46.50
N ASP A 2 46.28 3.93 47.31
CA ASP A 2 44.98 4.65 47.36
C ASP A 2 44.76 5.71 46.26
N VAL A 3 45.82 6.18 45.60
CA VAL A 3 45.70 7.19 44.52
C VAL A 3 44.93 6.65 43.32
N TRP A 4 45.09 5.37 42.99
CA TRP A 4 44.43 4.76 41.83
C TRP A 4 42.93 4.55 42.07
N ARG A 5 42.53 4.13 43.29
CA ARG A 5 41.11 4.08 43.70
C ARG A 5 40.46 5.46 43.63
N ALA A 6 41.12 6.49 44.21
CA ALA A 6 40.62 7.85 44.16
C ALA A 6 40.50 8.42 42.72
N TRP A 7 41.24 7.87 41.75
CA TRP A 7 41.14 8.25 40.34
C TRP A 7 40.00 7.53 39.62
N MET A 8 39.77 6.26 39.95
CA MET A 8 38.63 5.47 39.44
C MET A 8 37.29 5.92 40.02
N ASP A 9 37.26 6.43 41.25
CA ASP A 9 36.06 6.98 41.89
C ASP A 9 35.65 8.35 41.31
N ARG A 10 36.49 8.98 40.49
CA ARG A 10 36.13 10.22 39.80
C ARG A 10 35.22 9.91 38.61
N PRO A 11 34.11 10.65 38.43
CA PRO A 11 33.25 10.52 37.26
C PRO A 11 34.06 10.76 36.00
N GLN A 12 34.27 9.72 35.19
CA GLN A 12 34.91 9.89 33.90
C GLN A 12 33.92 10.56 32.96
N ARG A 13 34.42 11.41 32.07
CA ARG A 13 33.59 12.14 31.11
C ARG A 13 34.09 11.85 29.70
N ASN A 14 33.18 11.81 28.73
CA ASN A 14 33.55 11.76 27.32
C ASN A 14 34.05 13.14 26.83
N GLU A 15 34.49 13.21 25.57
CA GLU A 15 34.97 14.45 24.94
C GLU A 15 33.92 15.59 24.93
N ALA A 16 32.63 15.24 24.99
CA ALA A 16 31.53 16.18 25.10
C ALA A 16 31.18 16.57 26.56
N GLY A 17 31.95 16.11 27.54
CA GLY A 17 31.76 16.43 28.95
C GLY A 17 30.66 15.63 29.67
N HIS A 18 30.02 14.66 29.00
CA HIS A 18 29.00 13.80 29.62
C HIS A 18 29.65 12.71 30.47
N VAL A 19 29.08 12.46 31.65
CA VAL A 19 29.57 11.42 32.56
C VAL A 19 29.35 10.04 31.94
N LEU A 20 30.42 9.24 31.88
CA LEU A 20 30.38 7.85 31.45
C LEU A 20 29.84 6.98 32.59
N LEU A 21 28.95 6.06 32.24
CA LEU A 21 28.50 4.99 33.13
C LEU A 21 29.63 3.96 33.27
N ILE A 22 30.24 3.91 34.45
CA ILE A 22 31.38 3.01 34.74
C ILE A 22 31.04 2.02 35.84
N GLN A 23 30.12 2.37 36.74
CA GLN A 23 29.71 1.46 37.79
C GLN A 23 28.95 0.28 37.14
N PRO A 24 29.40 -0.97 37.35
CA PRO A 24 28.79 -2.15 36.75
C PRO A 24 27.27 -2.22 37.01
N GLU A 25 26.82 -1.85 38.21
CA GLU A 25 25.42 -1.90 38.61
C GLU A 25 24.56 -0.92 37.81
N ASP A 26 25.09 0.27 37.50
CA ASP A 26 24.39 1.24 36.68
C ASP A 26 24.35 0.81 35.20
N ILE A 27 25.43 0.20 34.71
CA ILE A 27 25.48 -0.38 33.35
C ILE A 27 24.46 -1.50 33.22
N GLU A 28 24.42 -2.42 34.18
CA GLU A 28 23.44 -3.51 34.22
C GLU A 28 22.00 -2.99 34.27
N ARG A 29 21.73 -1.96 35.08
CA ARG A 29 20.41 -1.34 35.15
C ARG A 29 20.00 -0.71 33.81
N VAL A 30 20.89 0.05 33.18
CA VAL A 30 20.61 0.67 31.87
C VAL A 30 20.46 -0.40 30.78
N ALA A 31 21.29 -1.45 30.79
CA ALA A 31 21.17 -2.56 29.87
C ALA A 31 19.84 -3.31 30.04
N ALA A 32 19.41 -3.55 31.28
CA ALA A 32 18.12 -4.18 31.57
C ALA A 32 16.94 -3.32 31.08
N ASP A 33 16.97 -2.00 31.29
CA ASP A 33 15.95 -1.08 30.78
C ASP A 33 15.89 -1.07 29.24
N GLN A 34 17.06 -1.03 28.58
CA GLN A 34 17.15 -1.11 27.12
C GLN A 34 16.65 -2.46 26.58
N LEU A 35 16.97 -3.58 27.22
CA LEU A 35 16.45 -4.89 26.85
C LEU A 35 14.93 -4.98 27.04
N GLN A 36 14.40 -4.42 28.14
CA GLN A 36 12.96 -4.34 28.36
C GLN A 36 12.27 -3.47 27.29
N GLN A 37 12.90 -2.37 26.87
CA GLN A 37 12.40 -1.53 25.79
C GLN A 37 12.38 -2.29 24.45
N LEU A 38 13.44 -3.05 24.13
CA LEU A 38 13.48 -3.89 22.93
C LEU A 38 12.41 -4.98 22.96
N ASP A 39 12.16 -5.60 24.11
CA ASP A 39 11.10 -6.61 24.24
C ASP A 39 9.70 -6.02 24.03
N ARG A 40 9.45 -4.79 24.53
CA ARG A 40 8.22 -4.04 24.22
C ARG A 40 8.07 -3.77 22.72
N TYR A 41 9.14 -3.36 22.03
CA TYR A 41 9.08 -3.16 20.58
C TYR A 41 8.86 -4.46 19.82
N ARG A 42 9.48 -5.57 20.26
CA ARG A 42 9.26 -6.90 19.69
C ARG A 42 7.80 -7.32 19.84
N GLN A 43 7.21 -7.13 21.02
CA GLN A 43 5.80 -7.44 21.28
C GLN A 43 4.86 -6.61 20.38
N MET A 44 5.12 -5.30 20.26
CA MET A 44 4.38 -4.41 19.35
C MET A 44 4.47 -4.87 17.88
N ILE A 45 5.63 -5.34 17.42
CA ILE A 45 5.79 -5.88 16.06
C ILE A 45 4.99 -7.17 15.86
N ILE A 46 4.94 -8.04 16.87
CA ILE A 46 4.13 -9.26 16.84
C ILE A 46 2.64 -8.91 16.71
N GLU A 47 2.16 -7.94 17.48
CA GLU A 47 0.77 -7.46 17.42
C GLU A 47 0.43 -6.85 16.06
N ILE A 48 1.31 -6.03 15.49
CA ILE A 48 1.12 -5.47 14.13
C ILE A 48 1.04 -6.58 13.09
N ARG A 49 1.91 -7.60 13.17
CA ARG A 49 1.88 -8.74 12.24
C ARG A 49 0.59 -9.54 12.36
N ALA A 50 0.13 -9.81 13.58
CA ALA A 50 -1.13 -10.50 13.82
C ALA A 50 -2.30 -9.72 13.21
N SER A 51 -2.38 -8.40 13.44
CA SER A 51 -3.40 -7.55 12.85
C SER A 51 -3.39 -7.53 11.31
N ILE A 52 -2.20 -7.49 10.68
CA ILE A 52 -2.10 -7.55 9.22
C ILE A 52 -2.62 -8.89 8.69
N MET A 53 -2.29 -10.00 9.35
CA MET A 53 -2.76 -11.33 8.94
C MET A 53 -4.28 -11.47 9.08
N ASP A 54 -4.86 -10.93 10.16
CA ASP A 54 -6.31 -10.94 10.36
C ASP A 54 -7.02 -10.09 9.30
N ASN A 55 -6.52 -8.88 9.01
CA ASN A 55 -7.07 -8.04 7.93
C ASN A 55 -6.98 -8.73 6.56
N GLN A 56 -5.85 -9.36 6.23
CA GLN A 56 -5.71 -10.13 4.99
C GLN A 56 -6.70 -11.29 4.89
N ARG A 57 -6.97 -11.96 6.03
CA ARG A 57 -7.96 -13.03 6.10
C ARG A 57 -9.38 -12.49 5.89
N GLU A 58 -9.73 -11.38 6.52
CA GLU A 58 -11.01 -10.71 6.33
C GLU A 58 -11.20 -10.25 4.87
N ASP A 59 -10.18 -9.63 4.27
CA ASP A 59 -10.19 -9.20 2.88
C ASP A 59 -10.38 -10.39 1.92
N SER A 60 -9.71 -11.51 2.19
CA SER A 60 -9.87 -12.74 1.39
C SER A 60 -11.29 -13.30 1.47
N VAL A 61 -11.90 -13.32 2.66
CA VAL A 61 -13.28 -13.76 2.85
C VAL A 61 -14.26 -12.82 2.14
N ASN A 62 -14.07 -11.50 2.28
CA ASN A 62 -14.91 -10.49 1.63
C ASN A 62 -14.83 -10.61 0.11
N PHE A 63 -13.62 -10.74 -0.45
CA PHE A 63 -13.42 -10.96 -1.87
C PHE A 63 -14.12 -12.22 -2.38
N GLN A 64 -14.03 -13.33 -1.64
CA GLN A 64 -14.74 -14.57 -2.00
C GLN A 64 -16.27 -14.41 -1.99
N LEU A 65 -16.80 -13.66 -1.02
CA LEU A 65 -18.23 -13.36 -0.94
C LEU A 65 -18.69 -12.49 -2.11
N GLU A 66 -17.94 -11.44 -2.44
CA GLU A 66 -18.20 -10.57 -3.59
C GLU A 66 -18.16 -11.35 -4.91
N MET A 67 -17.16 -12.21 -5.09
CA MET A 67 -17.04 -13.05 -6.28
C MET A 67 -18.23 -14.01 -6.43
N ARG A 68 -18.67 -14.65 -5.34
CA ARG A 68 -19.87 -15.51 -5.35
C ARG A 68 -21.13 -14.72 -5.66
N ALA A 69 -21.28 -13.51 -5.11
CA ALA A 69 -22.41 -12.65 -5.40
C ALA A 69 -22.43 -12.23 -6.88
N ALA A 70 -21.29 -11.88 -7.47
CA ALA A 70 -21.18 -11.54 -8.88
C ALA A 70 -21.52 -12.72 -9.79
N ILE A 71 -21.06 -13.94 -9.47
CA ILE A 71 -21.41 -15.15 -10.21
C ILE A 71 -22.92 -15.41 -10.16
N ALA A 72 -23.54 -15.28 -8.98
CA ALA A 72 -24.99 -15.45 -8.83
C ALA A 72 -25.79 -14.41 -9.65
N GLN A 73 -25.31 -13.16 -9.72
CA GLN A 73 -25.91 -12.14 -10.58
C GLN A 73 -25.79 -12.47 -12.07
N LEU A 74 -24.63 -12.98 -12.51
CA LEU A 74 -24.44 -13.41 -13.91
C LEU A 74 -25.37 -14.58 -14.26
N GLN A 75 -25.50 -15.57 -13.36
CA GLN A 75 -26.42 -16.70 -13.54
C GLN A 75 -27.88 -16.21 -13.65
N SER A 76 -28.33 -15.35 -12.75
CA SER A 76 -29.69 -14.79 -12.81
C SER A 76 -29.95 -13.98 -14.08
N SER A 77 -28.95 -13.25 -14.57
CA SER A 77 -29.02 -12.51 -15.84
C SER A 77 -29.14 -13.45 -17.04
N LEU A 78 -28.35 -14.53 -17.06
CA LEU A 78 -28.39 -15.56 -18.09
C LEU A 78 -29.76 -16.25 -18.12
N ASP A 79 -30.27 -16.68 -16.96
CA ASP A 79 -31.58 -17.34 -16.85
C ASP A 79 -32.70 -16.43 -17.34
N SER A 80 -32.64 -15.14 -17.01
CA SER A 80 -33.59 -14.13 -17.47
C SER A 80 -33.54 -13.95 -18.99
N ALA A 81 -32.34 -13.95 -19.58
CA ALA A 81 -32.16 -13.84 -21.03
C ALA A 81 -32.69 -15.09 -21.76
N LEU A 82 -32.43 -16.29 -21.24
CA LEU A 82 -32.95 -17.55 -21.78
C LEU A 82 -34.48 -17.58 -21.73
N ALA A 83 -35.09 -17.18 -20.61
CA ALA A 83 -36.54 -17.10 -20.48
C ALA A 83 -37.17 -16.11 -21.48
N ALA A 84 -36.50 -14.98 -21.75
CA ALA A 84 -36.96 -14.02 -22.75
C ALA A 84 -36.92 -14.58 -24.19
N ILE A 85 -35.88 -15.36 -24.53
CA ILE A 85 -35.76 -16.04 -25.83
C ILE A 85 -36.90 -17.05 -26.02
N GLU A 86 -37.19 -17.87 -25.00
CA GLU A 86 -38.29 -18.84 -25.06
C GLU A 86 -39.66 -18.15 -25.25
N GLN A 87 -39.90 -17.03 -24.58
CA GLN A 87 -41.12 -16.26 -24.75
C GLN A 87 -41.26 -15.69 -26.17
N HIS A 88 -40.16 -15.23 -26.79
CA HIS A 88 -40.17 -14.77 -28.17
C HIS A 88 -40.51 -15.89 -29.17
N GLN A 89 -39.95 -17.08 -28.99
CA GLN A 89 -40.24 -18.23 -29.86
C GLN A 89 -41.71 -18.64 -29.82
N ARG A 90 -42.36 -18.56 -28.64
CA ARG A 90 -43.80 -18.86 -28.51
C ARG A 90 -44.71 -17.76 -29.06
N ALA A 91 -44.24 -16.51 -29.15
CA ALA A 91 -45.04 -15.37 -29.59
C ALA A 91 -45.02 -15.17 -31.11
N THR A 92 -44.06 -15.75 -31.84
CA THR A 92 -44.04 -15.78 -33.31
C THR A 92 -45.01 -16.84 -33.85
N PRO A 93 -46.12 -16.47 -34.52
CA PRO A 93 -47.02 -17.43 -35.15
C PRO A 93 -46.38 -17.97 -36.44
N ALA A 94 -46.60 -19.26 -36.68
CA ALA A 94 -46.14 -19.98 -37.85
C ALA A 94 -46.50 -19.27 -39.17
N ALA A 95 -45.49 -18.76 -39.86
CA ALA A 95 -45.54 -18.46 -41.28
C ALA A 95 -44.33 -19.12 -41.96
N GLU A 96 -44.64 -20.23 -42.65
CA GLU A 96 -43.97 -20.73 -43.85
C GLU A 96 -42.57 -21.34 -43.73
N HIS A 97 -42.57 -22.64 -43.40
CA HIS A 97 -42.11 -23.73 -44.28
C HIS A 97 -41.27 -23.33 -45.53
N MET A 98 -39.96 -23.54 -45.47
CA MET A 98 -39.23 -24.07 -46.64
C MET A 98 -38.06 -24.96 -46.18
N GLU A 99 -38.27 -26.25 -46.37
CA GLU A 99 -37.33 -27.35 -46.12
C GLU A 99 -36.05 -27.16 -46.95
N LYS A 100 -34.89 -27.23 -46.30
CA LYS A 100 -33.69 -27.80 -46.91
C LYS A 100 -33.02 -28.73 -45.92
N ASN A 101 -33.17 -30.02 -46.22
CA ASN A 101 -32.44 -31.14 -45.67
C ASN A 101 -30.92 -30.87 -45.67
N ILE A 102 -30.30 -30.92 -44.50
CA ILE A 102 -28.89 -31.29 -44.35
C ILE A 102 -28.84 -32.34 -43.25
N ALA A 103 -28.59 -33.57 -43.67
CA ALA A 103 -28.28 -34.68 -42.79
C ALA A 103 -26.93 -34.39 -42.12
N VAL A 104 -26.90 -34.40 -40.79
CA VAL A 104 -25.66 -34.41 -40.01
C VAL A 104 -25.73 -35.62 -39.09
N GLU A 105 -24.72 -36.45 -39.23
CA GLU A 105 -24.51 -37.73 -38.57
C GLU A 105 -24.51 -37.62 -37.04
N GLU A 106 -25.19 -38.57 -36.42
CA GLU A 106 -25.07 -38.91 -35.00
C GLU A 106 -23.62 -39.25 -34.66
N ARG A 107 -23.00 -38.45 -33.79
CA ARG A 107 -21.83 -38.88 -33.02
C ARG A 107 -22.22 -38.95 -31.55
N ASN A 108 -22.29 -40.18 -31.06
CA ASN A 108 -22.36 -40.57 -29.65
C ASN A 108 -21.33 -39.78 -28.83
N GLU A 109 -21.81 -39.05 -27.82
CA GLU A 109 -20.99 -38.70 -26.65
C GLU A 109 -21.55 -39.42 -25.43
N GLU A 110 -20.70 -40.29 -24.87
CA GLU A 110 -20.93 -41.04 -23.65
C GLU A 110 -20.96 -40.13 -22.40
N PRO A 111 -21.59 -40.58 -21.30
CA PRO A 111 -21.75 -39.79 -20.10
C PRO A 111 -20.48 -39.81 -19.23
N ILE A 112 -19.84 -38.64 -19.08
CA ILE A 112 -18.72 -38.48 -18.15
C ILE A 112 -19.24 -38.44 -16.72
N HIS A 113 -18.96 -39.53 -16.01
CA HIS A 113 -19.14 -39.71 -14.58
C HIS A 113 -18.38 -38.64 -13.77
N GLN A 114 -19.11 -37.92 -12.91
CA GLN A 114 -18.55 -37.27 -11.74
C GLN A 114 -18.04 -38.33 -10.77
N ASP A 115 -16.77 -38.25 -10.38
CA ASP A 115 -16.30 -38.90 -9.16
C ASP A 115 -15.42 -37.95 -8.33
N GLN A 116 -15.59 -38.14 -7.03
CA GLN A 116 -15.12 -37.33 -5.93
C GLN A 116 -13.66 -37.69 -5.56
N GLN A 117 -13.12 -36.89 -4.64
CA GLN A 117 -11.99 -37.19 -3.74
C GLN A 117 -10.58 -36.86 -4.23
N SER A 118 -10.14 -35.64 -3.94
CA SER A 118 -8.73 -35.33 -3.72
C SER A 118 -8.34 -35.65 -2.26
N ARG A 119 -7.64 -36.76 -2.06
CA ARG A 119 -6.75 -36.97 -0.90
C ARG A 119 -5.31 -37.01 -1.42
N HIS A 120 -4.44 -36.22 -0.78
CA HIS A 120 -2.98 -36.27 -0.92
C HIS A 120 -2.44 -37.71 -0.80
N PRO A 121 -1.37 -38.05 -1.54
CA PRO A 121 -0.12 -38.37 -0.83
C PRO A 121 1.18 -37.88 -1.49
N SER A 122 2.20 -37.92 -0.63
CA SER A 122 3.63 -37.60 -0.73
C SER A 122 4.40 -38.16 -1.94
N PRO A 123 5.58 -37.60 -2.29
CA PRO A 123 6.34 -37.99 -3.47
C PRO A 123 7.27 -39.18 -3.20
N ALA A 124 7.32 -40.12 -4.14
CA ALA A 124 8.34 -41.15 -4.28
C ALA A 124 8.51 -41.51 -5.78
N PRO A 125 9.65 -42.10 -6.18
CA PRO A 125 10.24 -41.89 -7.50
C PRO A 125 9.82 -42.97 -8.52
N GLU A 126 9.05 -42.58 -9.53
CA GLU A 126 8.68 -43.42 -10.68
C GLU A 126 8.97 -42.66 -12.00
N ASP A 127 10.22 -42.21 -12.18
CA ASP A 127 10.60 -41.30 -13.28
C ASP A 127 11.29 -42.02 -14.45
N VAL A 128 11.12 -43.33 -14.59
CA VAL A 128 11.80 -44.11 -15.65
C VAL A 128 10.84 -44.87 -16.55
N ALA A 129 9.65 -45.25 -16.07
CA ALA A 129 8.68 -46.00 -16.88
C ALA A 129 7.78 -45.12 -17.78
N MET A 130 7.62 -43.84 -17.43
CA MET A 130 6.75 -42.91 -18.16
C MET A 130 7.42 -42.33 -19.42
N GLN A 131 8.75 -42.40 -19.51
CA GLN A 131 9.52 -41.83 -20.61
C GLN A 131 9.52 -42.69 -21.88
N GLU A 132 9.33 -44.01 -21.75
CA GLU A 132 9.21 -44.92 -22.89
C GLU A 132 7.83 -44.80 -23.56
N GLN A 133 6.76 -44.61 -22.76
CA GLN A 133 5.40 -44.44 -23.28
C GLN A 133 5.21 -43.11 -24.04
N GLU A 134 5.90 -42.04 -23.62
CA GLU A 134 5.86 -40.75 -24.31
C GLU A 134 6.64 -40.80 -25.65
N GLN A 135 7.72 -41.58 -25.72
CA GLN A 135 8.47 -41.77 -26.97
C GLN A 135 7.68 -42.59 -28.01
N GLU A 136 6.93 -43.61 -27.58
CA GLU A 136 6.06 -44.36 -28.50
C GLU A 136 4.90 -43.51 -29.04
N ALA A 137 4.30 -42.65 -28.20
CA ALA A 137 3.24 -41.73 -28.64
C ALA A 137 3.74 -40.67 -29.64
N ILE A 138 4.98 -40.20 -29.50
CA ILE A 138 5.61 -39.26 -30.44
C ILE A 138 5.97 -39.98 -31.76
N GLN A 139 6.40 -41.25 -31.69
CA GLN A 139 6.72 -42.06 -32.87
C GLN A 139 5.47 -42.37 -33.70
N GLU A 140 4.36 -42.79 -33.08
CA GLU A 140 3.09 -43.03 -33.78
C GLU A 140 2.52 -41.76 -34.41
N SER A 141 2.68 -40.61 -33.74
CA SER A 141 2.25 -39.32 -34.27
C SER A 141 3.08 -38.87 -35.48
N ALA A 142 4.35 -39.27 -35.55
CA ALA A 142 5.23 -38.99 -36.68
C ALA A 142 4.89 -39.86 -37.90
N GLU A 143 4.55 -41.14 -37.69
CA GLU A 143 4.17 -42.06 -38.78
C GLU A 143 2.82 -41.67 -39.42
N PHE A 144 1.88 -41.13 -38.64
CA PHE A 144 0.59 -40.65 -39.17
C PHE A 144 0.72 -39.43 -40.10
N LEU A 145 1.78 -38.62 -39.95
CA LEU A 145 2.04 -37.46 -40.81
C LEU A 145 2.72 -37.83 -42.14
N GLU A 146 3.32 -39.01 -42.25
CA GLU A 146 4.00 -39.46 -43.48
C GLU A 146 3.06 -40.09 -44.52
N GLU A 147 1.83 -40.46 -44.16
CA GLU A 147 0.85 -41.08 -45.07
C GLU A 147 -0.15 -40.08 -45.69
N ILE A 148 0.12 -38.77 -45.62
CA ILE A 148 -0.60 -37.79 -46.46
C ILE A 148 0.17 -37.62 -47.78
N ARG A 149 -0.17 -38.50 -48.74
CA ARG A 149 0.35 -38.47 -50.12
C ARG A 149 0.11 -37.09 -50.78
N PRO A 150 1.15 -36.47 -51.38
CA PRO A 150 1.08 -35.13 -51.96
C PRO A 150 0.55 -35.14 -53.41
N GLU A 151 -0.57 -35.82 -53.70
CA GLU A 151 -1.09 -35.92 -55.08
C GLU A 151 -2.33 -35.07 -55.39
N GLU A 152 -2.80 -34.21 -54.48
CA GLU A 152 -3.93 -33.28 -54.74
C GLU A 152 -3.61 -31.79 -54.47
N ALA A 153 -2.33 -31.40 -54.55
CA ALA A 153 -1.88 -30.02 -54.32
C ALA A 153 -2.01 -29.09 -55.56
N ALA A 154 -3.11 -29.19 -56.32
CA ALA A 154 -3.31 -28.41 -57.55
C ALA A 154 -4.61 -27.58 -57.61
N SER A 155 -5.29 -27.34 -56.48
CA SER A 155 -6.50 -26.49 -56.43
C SER A 155 -6.57 -25.57 -55.20
N GLY A 156 -5.43 -25.10 -54.71
CA GLY A 156 -5.31 -24.32 -53.46
C GLY A 156 -5.19 -22.80 -53.62
N GLU A 157 -5.42 -22.22 -54.80
CA GLU A 157 -5.19 -20.79 -55.04
C GLU A 157 -6.32 -19.86 -54.52
N GLU A 158 -7.49 -20.40 -54.13
CA GLU A 158 -8.63 -19.59 -53.65
C GLU A 158 -8.68 -19.37 -52.12
N ARG A 159 -7.66 -19.79 -51.35
CA ARG A 159 -7.66 -19.69 -49.86
C ARG A 159 -6.61 -18.73 -49.27
N GLU A 160 -5.79 -18.07 -50.09
CA GLU A 160 -4.79 -17.10 -49.60
C GLU A 160 -5.37 -15.72 -49.29
N GLU A 161 -6.39 -15.24 -50.03
CA GLU A 161 -6.99 -13.92 -49.80
C GLU A 161 -7.63 -13.78 -48.40
N ASP A 162 -8.19 -14.88 -47.85
CA ASP A 162 -8.84 -14.88 -46.55
C ASP A 162 -7.83 -14.87 -45.38
N ARG A 163 -6.63 -15.41 -45.59
CA ARG A 163 -5.50 -15.38 -44.63
C ARG A 163 -4.87 -13.99 -44.55
N GLU A 164 -4.70 -13.31 -45.68
CA GLU A 164 -4.14 -11.95 -45.69
C GLU A 164 -5.05 -10.96 -44.95
N GLY A 165 -6.37 -11.12 -45.08
CA GLY A 165 -7.36 -10.36 -44.32
C GLY A 165 -7.26 -10.57 -42.80
N ALA A 166 -7.00 -11.80 -42.34
CA ALA A 166 -6.85 -12.11 -40.92
C ALA A 166 -5.59 -11.45 -40.31
N HIS A 167 -4.44 -11.53 -40.99
CA HIS A 167 -3.21 -10.88 -40.53
C HIS A 167 -3.33 -9.35 -40.50
N ALA A 168 -4.04 -8.75 -41.47
CA ALA A 168 -4.31 -7.32 -41.46
C ALA A 168 -5.18 -6.89 -40.25
N ARG A 169 -6.16 -7.70 -39.84
CA ARG A 169 -6.98 -7.44 -38.64
C ARG A 169 -6.14 -7.49 -37.36
N ILE A 170 -5.30 -8.50 -37.20
CA ILE A 170 -4.40 -8.65 -36.05
C ILE A 170 -3.45 -7.43 -35.96
N ARG A 171 -2.77 -7.07 -37.06
CA ARG A 171 -1.88 -5.89 -37.08
C ARG A 171 -2.58 -4.60 -36.66
N ARG A 172 -3.84 -4.38 -37.08
CA ARG A 172 -4.63 -3.21 -36.67
C ARG A 172 -4.94 -3.21 -35.18
N GLN A 173 -5.26 -4.37 -34.60
CA GLN A 173 -5.51 -4.52 -33.16
C GLN A 173 -4.25 -4.24 -32.34
N TYR A 174 -3.11 -4.83 -32.74
CA TYR A 174 -1.81 -4.59 -32.10
C TYR A 174 -1.41 -3.11 -32.16
N ALA A 175 -1.55 -2.47 -33.34
CA ALA A 175 -1.30 -1.04 -33.50
C ALA A 175 -2.22 -0.17 -32.62
N GLN A 176 -3.49 -0.57 -32.45
CA GLN A 176 -4.41 0.11 -31.57
C GLN A 176 -4.03 -0.06 -30.09
N MET A 177 -3.66 -1.27 -29.67
CA MET A 177 -3.21 -1.55 -28.30
C MET A 177 -1.94 -0.76 -27.98
N ARG A 178 -0.95 -0.77 -28.88
CA ARG A 178 0.28 0.01 -28.77
C ARG A 178 0.00 1.50 -28.55
N ARG A 179 -0.92 2.09 -29.33
CA ARG A 179 -1.33 3.49 -29.15
C ARG A 179 -1.92 3.75 -27.76
N ARG A 180 -2.79 2.86 -27.27
CA ARG A 180 -3.38 2.98 -25.92
C ARG A 180 -2.33 2.92 -24.81
N ILE A 181 -1.39 1.98 -24.92
CA ILE A 181 -0.29 1.84 -23.94
C ILE A 181 0.56 3.12 -23.92
N VAL A 182 0.97 3.63 -25.08
CA VAL A 182 1.76 4.87 -25.18
C VAL A 182 1.02 6.07 -24.59
N GLN A 183 -0.26 6.24 -24.90
CA GLN A 183 -1.09 7.30 -24.31
C GLN A 183 -1.13 7.17 -22.78
N LYS A 184 -1.28 5.95 -22.26
CA LYS A 184 -1.33 5.75 -20.81
C LYS A 184 -0.01 6.07 -20.10
N ILE A 185 1.13 5.74 -20.72
CA ILE A 185 2.44 6.13 -20.23
C ILE A 185 2.56 7.66 -20.16
N GLN A 186 2.17 8.38 -21.22
CA GLN A 186 2.21 9.84 -21.24
C GLN A 186 1.33 10.48 -20.15
N GLU A 187 0.13 9.97 -19.93
CA GLU A 187 -0.75 10.41 -18.84
C GLU A 187 -0.10 10.23 -17.46
N LEU A 188 0.50 9.06 -17.21
CA LEU A 188 1.16 8.76 -15.94
C LEU A 188 2.42 9.60 -15.74
N GLU A 189 3.18 9.88 -16.79
CA GLU A 189 4.34 10.77 -16.74
C GLU A 189 3.93 12.21 -16.38
N GLN A 190 2.84 12.71 -16.98
CA GLN A 190 2.30 14.02 -16.64
C GLN A 190 1.81 14.05 -15.19
N SER A 191 1.09 13.02 -14.74
CA SER A 191 0.65 12.88 -13.35
C SER A 191 1.84 12.90 -12.38
N ARG A 192 2.91 12.15 -12.69
CA ARG A 192 4.15 12.12 -11.92
C ARG A 192 4.82 13.50 -11.85
N ALA A 193 4.83 14.25 -12.96
CA ALA A 193 5.35 15.62 -12.97
C ALA A 193 4.51 16.56 -12.08
N ASN A 194 3.19 16.48 -12.16
CA ASN A 194 2.28 17.25 -11.32
C ASN A 194 2.48 16.93 -9.83
N LEU A 195 2.62 15.66 -9.47
CA LEU A 195 2.87 15.24 -8.08
C LEU A 195 4.22 15.74 -7.56
N ARG A 196 5.26 15.79 -8.40
CA ARG A 196 6.55 16.38 -8.02
C ARG A 196 6.43 17.86 -7.70
N GLN A 197 5.66 18.61 -8.49
CA GLN A 197 5.38 20.02 -8.20
C GLN A 197 4.67 20.19 -6.85
N ILE A 198 3.64 19.38 -6.59
CA ILE A 198 2.91 19.39 -5.30
C ILE A 198 3.86 19.11 -4.13
N ILE A 199 4.76 18.14 -4.26
CA ILE A 199 5.75 17.83 -3.21
C ILE A 199 6.67 19.03 -2.95
N GLU A 200 7.12 19.71 -4.00
CA GLU A 200 7.97 20.89 -3.87
C GLU A 200 7.23 22.04 -3.17
N ASP A 201 5.97 22.28 -3.54
CA ASP A 201 5.14 23.30 -2.89
C ASP A 201 4.89 22.98 -1.41
N LEU A 202 4.59 21.71 -1.09
CA LEU A 202 4.40 21.27 0.30
C LEU A 202 5.69 21.35 1.13
N ARG A 203 6.87 21.14 0.52
CA ARG A 203 8.17 21.28 1.21
C ARG A 203 8.50 22.72 1.59
N ARG A 204 7.97 23.69 0.83
CA ARG A 204 8.13 25.11 1.14
C ARG A 204 7.22 25.58 2.26
N GLN A 205 6.19 24.80 2.61
CA GLN A 205 5.32 25.12 3.73
C GLN A 205 6.07 24.88 5.06
N PRO A 206 5.93 25.78 6.04
CA PRO A 206 6.57 25.61 7.34
C PRO A 206 5.93 24.43 8.09
N THR A 207 6.67 23.33 8.23
CA THR A 207 6.28 22.19 9.07
C THR A 207 6.93 22.29 10.44
N CYS A 208 6.19 21.93 11.49
CA CYS A 208 6.74 21.69 12.82
C CYS A 208 6.72 20.17 13.10
N PRO A 209 7.71 19.63 13.83
CA PRO A 209 7.65 18.25 14.31
C PRO A 209 6.35 17.98 15.08
N PRO A 210 5.76 16.78 14.93
CA PRO A 210 4.55 16.41 15.66
C PRO A 210 4.77 16.50 17.17
N ARG A 211 3.75 16.96 17.89
CA ARG A 211 3.78 17.08 19.35
C ARG A 211 3.57 15.71 19.99
N ARG A 212 4.21 15.50 21.13
CA ARG A 212 3.97 14.31 21.96
C ARG A 212 3.02 14.69 23.08
N TYR A 213 1.72 14.51 22.86
CA TYR A 213 0.70 14.74 23.89
C TYR A 213 0.76 13.66 24.97
N GLY A 214 0.49 14.02 26.23
CA GLY A 214 0.43 13.08 27.35
C GLY A 214 1.78 12.46 27.78
N TYR A 215 2.85 12.62 27.00
CA TYR A 215 4.18 12.13 27.31
C TYR A 215 5.05 13.24 27.93
N GLY A 216 5.09 13.29 29.26
CA GLY A 216 5.95 14.22 29.97
C GLY A 216 5.67 14.23 31.46
N ALA A 217 5.97 13.13 32.14
CA ALA A 217 6.11 13.18 33.59
C ALA A 217 7.21 14.20 33.90
N LEU A 218 6.84 15.27 34.59
CA LEU A 218 7.75 16.32 35.04
C LEU A 218 8.83 15.68 35.90
N ARG A 219 10.10 15.96 35.58
CA ARG A 219 11.24 15.22 36.15
C ARG A 219 11.73 15.84 37.47
N SER A 220 11.42 17.10 37.72
CA SER A 220 11.85 17.85 38.91
C SER A 220 10.70 18.19 39.84
N ASP A 221 10.97 18.21 41.15
CA ASP A 221 10.03 18.70 42.18
C ASP A 221 9.56 20.14 41.93
N THR A 222 10.41 20.98 41.34
CA THR A 222 10.05 22.35 40.95
C THR A 222 9.08 22.38 39.76
N GLU A 223 9.21 21.40 38.87
CA GLU A 223 8.36 21.27 37.70
C GLU A 223 6.96 20.76 38.08
N GLN A 224 6.85 19.95 39.14
CA GLN A 224 5.55 19.48 39.67
C GLN A 224 4.63 20.61 40.15
N LEU A 225 5.17 21.80 40.42
CA LEU A 225 4.37 22.98 40.78
C LEU A 225 3.92 23.79 39.56
N MET A 226 4.41 23.46 38.35
CA MET A 226 4.02 24.18 37.15
C MET A 226 2.57 23.90 36.79
N THR A 227 1.85 24.95 36.42
CA THR A 227 0.45 24.89 36.01
C THR A 227 0.37 24.96 34.50
N CYS A 228 -0.34 24.02 33.87
CA CYS A 228 -0.61 24.08 32.44
C CYS A 228 -1.38 25.38 32.09
N ALA A 229 -0.88 26.11 31.10
CA ALA A 229 -1.48 27.37 30.67
C ALA A 229 -2.88 27.18 30.06
N PHE A 230 -3.26 25.97 29.65
CA PHE A 230 -4.52 25.68 28.97
C PHE A 230 -5.54 25.06 29.92
N CYS A 231 -5.33 23.80 30.33
CA CYS A 231 -6.24 23.05 31.21
C CYS A 231 -6.10 23.33 32.71
N ARG A 232 -5.08 24.11 33.12
CA ARG A 232 -4.79 24.43 34.54
C ARG A 232 -4.43 23.24 35.43
N ALA A 233 -4.19 22.06 34.86
CA ALA A 233 -3.62 20.94 35.60
C ALA A 233 -2.24 21.33 36.17
N VAL A 234 -2.04 21.06 37.47
CA VAL A 234 -0.76 21.32 38.16
C VAL A 234 0.06 20.03 38.13
N GLY A 235 1.32 20.13 37.71
CA GLY A 235 2.29 19.04 37.87
C GLY A 235 2.05 17.80 36.99
N ARG A 236 1.09 17.84 36.05
CA ARG A 236 0.78 16.68 35.19
C ARG A 236 1.57 16.66 33.90
N HIS A 237 1.68 17.80 33.22
CA HIS A 237 2.35 17.93 31.93
C HIS A 237 2.80 19.38 31.70
N TYR A 238 3.77 19.57 30.80
CA TYR A 238 4.10 20.89 30.27
C TYR A 238 2.99 21.40 29.35
N SER A 239 2.79 22.72 29.31
CA SER A 239 1.74 23.35 28.49
C SER A 239 1.81 22.97 27.00
N ASP A 240 3.00 22.73 26.45
CA ASP A 240 3.17 22.31 25.05
C ASP A 240 2.64 20.90 24.75
N SER A 241 2.60 20.03 25.77
CA SER A 241 2.13 18.64 25.72
C SER A 241 0.71 18.42 26.26
N CYS A 242 -0.07 19.49 26.46
CA CYS A 242 -1.45 19.40 26.94
C CYS A 242 -2.34 18.55 26.02
N ASP A 243 -2.95 17.51 26.58
CA ASP A 243 -3.83 16.55 25.92
C ASP A 243 -5.32 16.94 25.96
N GLU A 244 -5.73 17.78 26.92
CA GLU A 244 -7.09 18.31 26.98
C GLU A 244 -7.35 19.40 25.92
N VAL A 245 -6.32 20.17 25.56
CA VAL A 245 -6.41 21.22 24.53
C VAL A 245 -5.34 20.96 23.49
N VAL A 246 -5.68 20.14 22.49
CA VAL A 246 -4.74 19.67 21.45
C VAL A 246 -4.54 20.74 20.38
N GLU A 247 -5.62 21.34 19.89
CA GLU A 247 -5.62 22.24 18.73
C GLU A 247 -4.95 23.59 19.05
N VAL A 248 -3.99 24.00 18.22
CA VAL A 248 -3.20 25.23 18.38
C VAL A 248 -4.08 26.46 18.15
N SER A 249 -5.05 26.41 17.23
CA SER A 249 -6.05 27.46 17.03
C SER A 249 -6.77 27.79 18.35
N VAL A 250 -7.26 26.77 19.05
CA VAL A 250 -7.95 26.87 20.34
C VAL A 250 -6.99 27.39 21.42
N ARG A 251 -5.74 26.88 21.46
CA ARG A 251 -4.71 27.39 22.38
C ARG A 251 -4.47 28.88 22.19
N ARG A 252 -4.36 29.37 20.96
CA ARG A 252 -4.18 30.81 20.66
C ARG A 252 -5.38 31.61 21.13
N GLN A 253 -6.60 31.16 20.81
CA GLN A 253 -7.82 31.80 21.27
C GLN A 253 -7.86 31.92 22.80
N MET A 254 -7.50 30.86 23.54
CA MET A 254 -7.44 30.91 25.01
C MET A 254 -6.40 31.89 25.55
N ILE A 255 -5.28 32.09 24.86
CA ILE A 255 -4.24 33.06 25.23
C ILE A 255 -4.74 34.49 24.98
N ASP A 256 -5.40 34.71 23.85
CA ASP A 256 -6.00 35.99 23.49
C ASP A 256 -7.11 36.39 24.47
N GLU A 257 -8.05 35.50 24.76
CA GLU A 257 -9.16 35.72 25.71
C GLU A 257 -8.69 36.07 27.12
N ARG A 258 -7.53 35.55 27.53
CA ARG A 258 -6.93 35.81 28.87
C ARG A 258 -6.01 37.02 28.89
N GLU A 259 -5.80 37.64 27.73
CA GLU A 259 -4.81 38.69 27.47
C GLU A 259 -3.38 38.26 27.85
N ALA A 260 -3.08 36.96 27.77
CA ALA A 260 -1.77 36.42 28.06
C ALA A 260 -0.78 36.72 26.92
N CYS A 261 0.50 36.65 27.24
CA CYS A 261 1.60 36.85 26.31
C CYS A 261 1.83 35.59 25.47
N GLU A 262 1.93 35.70 24.14
CA GLU A 262 2.18 34.55 23.26
C GLU A 262 3.57 33.93 23.47
N GLU A 263 4.56 34.69 23.96
CA GLU A 263 5.92 34.17 24.17
C GLU A 263 6.10 33.48 25.54
N CYS A 264 5.33 33.85 26.57
CA CYS A 264 5.47 33.27 27.92
C CYS A 264 4.20 32.66 28.52
N LEU A 265 3.07 32.72 27.82
CA LEU A 265 1.75 32.21 28.24
C LEU A 265 1.18 32.82 29.53
N GLU A 266 1.78 33.90 30.03
CA GLU A 266 1.41 34.58 31.27
C GLU A 266 1.16 36.07 31.01
N ARG A 267 0.61 36.79 31.99
CA ARG A 267 0.46 38.24 31.93
C ARG A 267 1.81 38.91 32.16
N CYS A 268 2.37 39.52 31.12
CA CYS A 268 3.61 40.28 31.20
C CYS A 268 3.56 41.54 30.31
N ARG A 269 4.65 42.31 30.25
CA ARG A 269 4.74 43.55 29.46
C ARG A 269 4.86 43.34 27.93
N ARG A 270 4.91 42.08 27.47
CA ARG A 270 5.05 41.64 26.06
C ARG A 270 6.29 42.20 25.34
N GLY A 271 6.53 41.71 24.11
CA GLY A 271 7.64 42.13 23.25
C GLY A 271 9.00 41.99 23.94
N LYS A 272 9.94 42.91 23.65
CA LYS A 272 11.32 42.86 24.19
C LYS A 272 11.43 42.88 25.72
N ARG A 273 10.33 43.19 26.44
CA ARG A 273 10.27 43.17 27.91
C ARG A 273 9.71 41.87 28.47
N CYS A 274 9.25 40.95 27.62
CA CYS A 274 8.85 39.62 28.03
C CYS A 274 10.11 38.82 28.46
N PRO A 275 10.09 38.13 29.62
CA PRO A 275 11.23 37.34 30.08
C PRO A 275 11.58 36.18 29.13
N LYS A 276 10.66 35.80 28.24
CA LYS A 276 10.84 34.74 27.24
C LYS A 276 11.02 35.24 25.81
N TYR A 277 11.17 36.56 25.59
CA TYR A 277 11.28 37.14 24.23
C TYR A 277 12.41 36.55 23.37
N TYR A 278 13.56 36.26 23.99
CA TYR A 278 14.73 35.69 23.30
C TYR A 278 14.80 34.16 23.38
N VAL A 279 13.76 33.49 23.88
CA VAL A 279 13.69 32.03 23.91
C VAL A 279 13.17 31.56 22.55
N ARG A 280 13.88 30.59 21.95
CA ARG A 280 13.48 29.99 20.66
C ARG A 280 12.40 28.93 20.87
N CYS A 281 11.43 28.83 19.96
CA CYS A 281 10.50 27.70 19.92
C CYS A 281 11.31 26.40 19.79
N TYR A 282 10.99 25.41 20.62
CA TYR A 282 11.61 24.08 20.60
C TYR A 282 11.37 23.34 19.26
N HIS A 283 10.20 23.54 18.64
CA HIS A 283 9.79 22.85 17.42
C HIS A 283 10.31 23.49 16.13
N CYS A 284 10.26 24.82 15.99
CA CYS A 284 10.62 25.51 14.74
C CYS A 284 11.85 26.41 14.83
N GLY A 285 12.42 26.62 16.03
CA GLY A 285 13.62 27.44 16.25
C GLY A 285 13.47 28.95 16.04
N LYS A 286 12.27 29.44 15.70
CA LYS A 286 11.98 30.87 15.56
C LYS A 286 11.76 31.51 16.93
N TYR A 287 11.83 32.84 16.98
CA TYR A 287 11.41 33.64 18.14
C TYR A 287 9.90 33.90 18.05
N ASP A 288 9.38 34.89 18.79
CA ASP A 288 8.01 35.45 18.69
C ASP A 288 6.83 34.62 19.20
N HIS A 289 7.02 33.35 19.58
CA HIS A 289 5.95 32.55 20.17
C HIS A 289 6.49 31.47 21.11
N HIS A 290 5.64 31.04 22.05
CA HIS A 290 5.92 29.92 22.93
C HIS A 290 5.82 28.59 22.17
N SER A 291 6.65 27.61 22.55
CA SER A 291 6.64 26.26 21.95
C SER A 291 5.25 25.62 21.90
N ALA A 292 4.36 25.93 22.84
CA ALA A 292 2.99 25.42 22.89
C ALA A 292 2.03 25.98 21.84
N LEU A 293 2.38 27.13 21.24
CA LEU A 293 1.61 27.82 20.19
C LEU A 293 2.28 27.67 18.80
N CYS A 294 3.36 26.91 18.74
CA CYS A 294 4.22 26.72 17.57
C CYS A 294 3.56 25.78 16.53
N GLY A 295 3.66 26.15 15.26
CA GLY A 295 3.16 25.34 14.13
C GLY A 295 1.74 25.69 13.66
N PRO A 296 1.42 25.35 12.40
CA PRO A 296 0.04 25.28 11.94
C PRO A 296 -0.60 23.98 12.44
N ASP A 297 -1.89 24.01 12.77
CA ASP A 297 -2.67 22.78 12.99
C ASP A 297 -2.57 21.80 11.80
N GLU A 298 -2.22 22.34 10.62
CA GLU A 298 -2.07 21.59 9.38
C GLU A 298 -0.71 20.86 9.21
N SER A 299 0.24 20.92 10.16
CA SER A 299 1.55 20.27 9.95
C SER A 299 1.46 18.76 9.73
N GLU A 300 0.54 18.11 10.45
CA GLU A 300 0.24 16.68 10.24
C GLU A 300 -0.42 16.45 8.88
N VAL A 301 -1.33 17.35 8.47
CA VAL A 301 -2.00 17.30 7.17
C VAL A 301 -0.97 17.45 6.04
N THR A 302 -0.05 18.41 6.11
CA THR A 302 1.04 18.60 5.15
C THR A 302 1.95 17.38 5.09
N THR A 303 2.30 16.79 6.24
CA THR A 303 3.13 15.58 6.32
C THR A 303 2.42 14.38 5.68
N ALA A 304 1.14 14.18 5.98
CA ALA A 304 0.32 13.13 5.40
C ALA A 304 0.12 13.32 3.89
N ARG A 305 -0.08 14.56 3.43
CA ARG A 305 -0.16 14.90 1.99
C ARG A 305 1.16 14.61 1.27
N LEU A 306 2.31 14.93 1.88
CA LEU A 306 3.62 14.59 1.36
C LEU A 306 3.81 13.08 1.25
N ALA A 307 3.40 12.31 2.26
CA ALA A 307 3.48 10.85 2.25
C ALA A 307 2.62 10.26 1.11
N ARG A 308 1.36 10.69 0.98
CA ARG A 308 0.46 10.26 -0.11
C ARG A 308 1.03 10.60 -1.48
N ALA A 309 1.51 11.82 -1.70
CA ALA A 309 2.09 12.22 -2.99
C ALA A 309 3.33 11.39 -3.35
N ARG A 310 4.18 11.06 -2.38
CA ARG A 310 5.34 10.16 -2.59
C ARG A 310 4.90 8.76 -2.98
N HIS A 311 3.89 8.21 -2.30
CA HIS A 311 3.35 6.90 -2.61
C HIS A 311 2.78 6.86 -4.03
N SER A 312 1.96 7.83 -4.42
CA SER A 312 1.40 7.91 -5.78
C SER A 312 2.46 8.06 -6.87
N ILE A 313 3.60 8.72 -6.60
CA ILE A 313 4.74 8.75 -7.53
C ILE A 313 5.36 7.36 -7.70
N ALA A 314 5.50 6.60 -6.61
CA ALA A 314 6.06 5.25 -6.65
C ALA A 314 5.14 4.33 -7.48
N GLU A 315 3.83 4.33 -7.20
CA GLU A 315 2.84 3.58 -7.97
C GLU A 315 2.83 3.96 -9.46
N ALA A 316 2.83 5.26 -9.77
CA ALA A 316 2.89 5.72 -11.16
C ALA A 316 4.18 5.27 -11.86
N THR A 317 5.30 5.25 -11.15
CA THR A 317 6.59 4.81 -11.70
C THR A 317 6.60 3.31 -11.97
N GLU A 318 6.08 2.50 -11.05
CA GLU A 318 5.92 1.05 -11.24
C GLU A 318 5.01 0.75 -12.43
N ARG A 319 3.86 1.43 -12.50
CA ARG A 319 2.89 1.23 -13.58
C ARG A 319 3.44 1.63 -14.95
N ILE A 320 4.24 2.70 -15.03
CA ILE A 320 4.96 3.05 -16.26
C ILE A 320 5.92 1.93 -16.65
N GLY A 321 6.66 1.35 -15.70
CA GLY A 321 7.57 0.24 -15.96
C GLY A 321 6.85 -1.00 -16.53
N GLN A 322 5.71 -1.37 -15.96
CA GLN A 322 4.87 -2.48 -16.48
C GLN A 322 4.39 -2.21 -17.91
N LEU A 323 3.85 -1.01 -18.16
CA LEU A 323 3.36 -0.63 -19.49
C LEU A 323 4.49 -0.56 -20.53
N GLN A 324 5.71 -0.21 -20.12
CA GLN A 324 6.87 -0.23 -20.99
C GLN A 324 7.29 -1.66 -21.37
N GLU A 325 7.15 -2.61 -20.45
CA GLU A 325 7.39 -4.03 -20.74
C GLU A 325 6.31 -4.59 -21.67
N ASP A 326 5.03 -4.31 -21.38
CA ASP A 326 3.91 -4.66 -22.27
C ASP A 326 4.15 -4.12 -23.68
N LEU A 327 4.63 -2.87 -23.79
CA LEU A 327 4.90 -2.22 -25.07
C LEU A 327 5.96 -2.96 -25.90
N ARG A 328 6.93 -3.64 -25.26
CA ARG A 328 7.96 -4.43 -25.95
C ARG A 328 7.36 -5.67 -26.61
N LEU A 329 6.36 -6.29 -25.99
CA LEU A 329 5.65 -7.45 -26.56
C LEU A 329 4.87 -7.13 -27.85
N TYR A 330 4.65 -5.85 -28.15
CA TYR A 330 3.98 -5.39 -29.38
C TYR A 330 4.95 -4.80 -30.41
N GLN A 331 6.27 -4.96 -30.23
CA GLN A 331 7.30 -4.48 -31.17
C GLN A 331 7.85 -5.59 -32.08
N ASP A 332 7.73 -6.84 -31.66
CA ASP A 332 8.00 -8.06 -32.44
C ASP A 332 6.70 -8.54 -33.13
#